data_AF-A0A803WGG2-F1
#
_entry.id   AF-A0A803WGG2-F1
#
_cell.length_a   1.000
_cell.length_b   1.000
_cell.length_c   1.000
_cell.angle_alpha   90.00
_cell.angle_beta   90.00
_cell.angle_gamma   90.00
#
_symmetry.space_group_name_H-M   'P 1'
#
loop_
_entity.id
_entity.type
_entity.pdbx_description
1 polymer ?
#
loop_
_entity_poly.entity_id
_entity_poly.type
_entity_poly.pdbx_seq_one_letter_code
_entity_poly.pdbx_strand_id
1 'polypeptide(L)'
;MCSVSRERAEGGRVIVEVDDKVAKVRNIKVDSSWDSREKTVSFSFDYCYWSVDPEDPKYASQEMVFQDLGTSVLSGAFRGYNICLFAYGQTGSGKTYTMMGTPASIGLTPRICEVVFLFLHLHLFKNFLEIYNERVRDLLKQSDRKKPYTLRVREHPETGPYVQGLTQHLVTDYKQVVKLLEEGIAKRITAATHIHNASSRSHAIFTIHYTQAILENNLPSEIASKINLVDLAGSERADPSYCKDRITEGANINKSLVTLGIVISTLAQNSQMFSSCQSISSIPSEGESGGVDGPPSGGSGGRRPAYIPYRDSILTWLLKDSLGGNSKTIMIATISPASSSYNETMSTLRYAANAKNIINKPRVNEDANVKLIRELREEIDRLKAMLMSFELVCSNISLLELLLVM
;
A
#
# COMPACT_ATOMS: atom_id res chain seq x y z
N MET A 1 12.28 18.38 -6.25
CA MET A 1 12.25 19.77 -5.76
C MET A 1 10.86 20.04 -5.21
N CYS A 2 10.72 19.82 -3.90
CA CYS A 2 9.55 20.24 -3.15
C CYS A 2 9.41 21.77 -3.28
N SER A 3 8.22 22.30 -3.03
CA SER A 3 7.83 23.72 -3.11
C SER A 3 8.69 24.72 -2.32
N VAL A 4 9.85 24.33 -1.77
CA VAL A 4 10.73 25.12 -0.91
C VAL A 4 11.18 26.42 -1.56
N SER A 5 11.50 26.43 -2.86
CA SER A 5 11.84 27.69 -3.56
C SER A 5 10.65 28.65 -3.63
N ARG A 6 9.42 28.11 -3.69
CA ARG A 6 8.18 28.89 -3.68
C ARG A 6 7.78 29.31 -2.26
N GLU A 7 7.92 28.43 -1.28
CA GLU A 7 7.57 28.67 0.13
C GLU A 7 8.56 29.62 0.82
N ARG A 8 9.86 29.54 0.50
CA ARG A 8 10.87 30.55 0.91
C ARG A 8 10.61 31.91 0.24
N ALA A 9 10.15 31.93 -1.01
CA ALA A 9 9.78 33.16 -1.71
C ALA A 9 8.47 33.77 -1.18
N GLU A 10 7.53 32.95 -0.69
CA GLU A 10 6.25 33.36 -0.10
C GLU A 10 6.37 33.73 1.41
N GLY A 11 7.58 33.66 2.01
CA GLY A 11 7.81 34.03 3.41
C GLY A 11 7.18 33.06 4.44
N GLY A 12 6.90 31.82 4.04
CA GLY A 12 6.26 30.82 4.89
C GLY A 12 7.16 30.35 6.03
N ARG A 13 6.65 30.37 7.27
CA ARG A 13 7.36 29.77 8.42
C ARG A 13 7.27 28.24 8.35
N VAL A 14 8.37 27.56 8.62
CA VAL A 14 8.41 26.09 8.75
C VAL A 14 7.74 25.67 10.06
N ILE A 15 6.75 24.78 9.98
CA ILE A 15 5.96 24.29 11.14
C ILE A 15 6.18 22.82 11.48
N VAL A 16 6.89 22.09 10.62
CA VAL A 16 7.16 20.66 10.77
C VAL A 16 8.60 20.46 11.19
N GLU A 17 8.80 19.58 12.16
CA GLU A 17 10.10 19.11 12.58
C GLU A 17 10.10 17.58 12.60
N VAL A 18 11.16 16.97 12.09
CA VAL A 18 11.34 15.52 12.07
C VAL A 18 12.50 15.15 12.97
N ASP A 19 12.24 14.23 13.88
CA ASP A 19 13.18 13.72 14.86
C ASP A 19 13.10 12.19 14.88
N ASP A 20 14.06 11.55 14.21
CA ASP A 20 14.09 10.11 13.95
C ASP A 20 12.76 9.60 13.38
N LYS A 21 11.97 8.86 14.17
CA LYS A 21 10.67 8.28 13.78
C LYS A 21 9.46 9.13 14.18
N VAL A 22 9.69 10.36 14.63
CA VAL A 22 8.65 11.25 15.15
C VAL A 22 8.56 12.53 14.32
N ALA A 23 7.37 12.81 13.81
CA ALA A 23 7.04 14.08 13.16
C ALA A 23 6.29 14.98 14.16
N LYS A 24 6.81 16.18 14.41
CA LYS A 24 6.22 17.20 15.29
C LYS A 24 5.68 18.34 14.44
N VAL A 25 4.45 18.78 14.72
CA VAL A 25 3.82 19.92 14.03
C VAL A 25 3.45 21.00 15.04
N ARG A 26 3.93 22.22 14.81
CA ARG A 26 3.66 23.39 15.65
C ARG A 26 2.50 24.21 15.09
N ASN A 27 1.62 24.69 15.97
CA ASN A 27 0.51 25.57 15.58
C ASN A 27 0.86 27.04 15.82
N ILE A 28 1.07 27.80 14.75
CA ILE A 28 1.49 29.22 14.81
C ILE A 28 0.30 30.18 15.09
N LYS A 29 -0.95 29.75 14.96
CA LYS A 29 -2.12 30.64 15.16
C LYS A 29 -2.41 31.03 16.62
N VAL A 30 -1.55 30.63 17.57
CA VAL A 30 -1.75 30.82 19.02
C VAL A 30 -0.91 31.99 19.58
N ASP A 31 -0.23 32.78 18.74
CA ASP A 31 0.62 33.91 19.17
C ASP A 31 -0.15 35.09 19.83
N SER A 32 -1.48 35.03 20.00
CA SER A 32 -2.31 36.16 20.46
C SER A 32 -3.30 35.84 21.59
N SER A 33 -2.95 35.01 22.58
CA SER A 33 -3.70 34.95 23.84
C SER A 33 -2.90 34.25 24.95
N TRP A 34 -3.12 34.66 26.20
CA TRP A 34 -2.42 34.30 27.42
C TRP A 34 -2.61 32.82 27.88
N ASP A 35 -2.48 31.86 26.97
CA ASP A 35 -2.53 30.42 27.30
C ASP A 35 -1.29 29.73 26.71
N SER A 36 -0.24 29.62 27.53
CA SER A 36 1.10 29.13 27.22
C SER A 36 1.16 27.62 26.95
N ARG A 37 0.23 27.09 26.15
CA ARG A 37 0.32 25.75 25.59
C ARG A 37 0.57 25.90 24.09
N GLU A 38 1.83 26.08 23.71
CA GLU A 38 2.30 25.68 22.38
C GLU A 38 1.82 24.25 22.13
N LYS A 39 0.69 24.09 21.41
CA LYS A 39 0.15 22.77 21.10
C LYS A 39 0.95 22.17 19.96
N THR A 40 2.16 21.71 20.27
CA THR A 40 2.94 20.84 19.38
C THR A 40 2.30 19.46 19.42
N VAL A 41 1.88 18.97 18.25
CA VAL A 41 1.34 17.61 18.11
C VAL A 41 2.40 16.71 17.52
N SER A 42 2.64 15.56 18.16
CA SER A 42 3.65 14.60 17.74
C SER A 42 2.98 13.34 17.19
N PHE A 43 3.54 12.79 16.11
CA PHE A 43 3.10 11.55 15.47
C PHE A 43 4.30 10.63 15.30
N SER A 44 4.16 9.34 15.62
CA SER A 44 5.21 8.34 15.45
C SER A 44 4.90 7.40 14.30
N PHE A 45 5.86 7.21 13.40
CA PHE A 45 5.75 6.35 12.22
C PHE A 45 6.89 5.34 12.18
N ASP A 46 6.85 4.44 11.20
CA ASP A 46 7.91 3.43 11.04
C ASP A 46 9.20 4.06 10.48
N TYR A 47 9.03 5.05 9.60
CA TYR A 47 10.08 5.90 9.02
C TYR A 47 9.59 7.34 8.90
N CYS A 48 10.48 8.32 9.05
CA CYS A 48 10.24 9.73 8.72
C CYS A 48 11.42 10.28 7.93
N TYR A 49 11.13 11.01 6.84
CA TYR A 49 12.15 11.55 5.94
C TYR A 49 12.04 13.07 5.87
N TRP A 50 13.16 13.77 6.04
CA TRP A 50 13.24 15.22 5.88
C TRP A 50 13.95 15.56 4.58
N SER A 51 13.25 16.18 3.62
CA SER A 51 13.83 16.44 2.28
C SER A 51 13.65 17.90 1.85
N VAL A 52 13.66 18.83 2.80
CA VAL A 52 13.40 20.26 2.55
C VAL A 52 14.65 20.97 2.03
N ASP A 53 15.77 20.84 2.74
CA ASP A 53 17.03 21.49 2.36
C ASP A 53 18.13 20.44 2.13
N PRO A 54 18.69 20.32 0.91
CA PRO A 54 19.79 19.41 0.63
C PRO A 54 21.04 19.62 1.49
N GLU A 55 21.24 20.83 2.00
CA GLU A 55 22.38 21.17 2.88
C GLU A 55 22.14 20.79 4.35
N ASP A 56 20.91 20.36 4.69
CA ASP A 56 20.58 19.91 6.05
C ASP A 56 21.25 18.55 6.31
N PRO A 57 21.98 18.37 7.43
CA PRO A 57 22.53 17.07 7.82
C PRO A 57 21.49 15.95 7.92
N LYS A 58 20.22 16.29 8.16
CA LYS A 58 19.09 15.35 8.23
C LYS A 58 18.43 15.11 6.87
N TYR A 59 19.02 15.59 5.77
CA TYR A 59 18.44 15.44 4.44
C TYR A 59 18.35 13.98 4.00
N ALA A 60 17.12 13.51 3.79
CA ALA A 60 16.81 12.23 3.21
C ALA A 60 16.78 12.34 1.68
N SER A 61 17.71 11.64 1.03
CA SER A 61 17.80 11.55 -0.43
C SER A 61 16.85 10.50 -1.00
N GLN A 62 16.60 10.57 -2.31
CA GLN A 62 15.83 9.53 -3.03
C GLN A 62 16.48 8.14 -2.93
N GLU A 63 17.81 8.08 -2.78
CA GLU A 63 18.53 6.82 -2.56
C GLU A 63 18.19 6.22 -1.20
N MET A 64 18.22 7.02 -0.14
CA MET A 64 17.87 6.57 1.21
C MET A 64 16.44 6.02 1.26
N VAL A 65 15.47 6.75 0.69
CA VAL A 65 14.07 6.29 0.63
C VAL A 65 13.94 4.97 -0.16
N PHE A 66 14.74 4.79 -1.21
CA PHE A 66 14.77 3.54 -1.97
C PHE A 66 15.41 2.39 -1.19
N GLN A 67 16.50 2.64 -0.46
CA GLN A 67 17.14 1.64 0.38
C GLN A 67 16.20 1.14 1.48
N ASP A 68 15.45 2.04 2.13
CA ASP A 68 14.56 1.66 3.22
C ASP A 68 13.25 1.00 2.73
N LEU A 69 12.59 1.59 1.73
CA LEU A 69 11.28 1.12 1.27
C LEU A 69 11.36 0.23 0.03
N GLY A 70 12.18 0.61 -0.95
CA GLY A 70 12.32 -0.09 -2.22
C GLY A 70 12.88 -1.49 -2.08
N THR A 71 13.89 -1.69 -1.23
CA THR A 71 14.46 -3.03 -0.97
C THR A 71 13.46 -3.95 -0.29
N SER A 72 12.64 -3.42 0.63
CA SER A 72 11.56 -4.16 1.29
C SER A 72 10.47 -4.60 0.30
N VAL A 73 10.10 -3.71 -0.64
CA VAL A 73 9.22 -4.05 -1.76
C VAL A 73 9.84 -5.17 -2.61
N LEU A 74 11.09 -5.03 -3.04
CA LEU A 74 11.74 -6.04 -3.88
C LEU A 74 11.85 -7.40 -3.18
N SER A 75 12.28 -7.42 -1.92
CA SER A 75 12.38 -8.63 -1.11
C SER A 75 11.03 -9.33 -0.92
N GLY A 76 9.96 -8.56 -0.70
CA GLY A 76 8.62 -9.13 -0.62
C GLY A 76 8.14 -9.71 -1.96
N ALA A 77 8.44 -9.03 -3.07
CA ALA A 77 8.01 -9.44 -4.40
C ALA A 77 8.71 -10.72 -4.84
N PHE A 78 10.02 -10.81 -4.65
CA PHE A 78 10.81 -12.00 -4.97
C PHE A 78 10.43 -13.22 -4.12
N ARG A 79 9.86 -13.00 -2.93
CA ARG A 79 9.29 -14.06 -2.10
C ARG A 79 7.85 -14.44 -2.47
N GLY A 80 7.27 -13.83 -3.51
CA GLY A 80 5.91 -14.15 -3.96
C GLY A 80 4.78 -13.44 -3.23
N TYR A 81 5.06 -12.37 -2.47
CA TYR A 81 4.00 -11.59 -1.85
C TYR A 81 3.47 -10.51 -2.78
N ASN A 82 2.15 -10.30 -2.78
CA ASN A 82 1.59 -9.07 -3.34
C ASN A 82 2.05 -7.87 -2.51
N ILE A 83 2.37 -6.77 -3.18
CA ILE A 83 2.82 -5.54 -2.55
C ILE A 83 2.05 -4.36 -3.11
N CYS A 84 1.73 -3.42 -2.24
CA CYS A 84 1.16 -2.15 -2.62
C CYS A 84 1.94 -1.03 -1.95
N LEU A 85 2.48 -0.11 -2.74
CA LEU A 85 3.13 1.10 -2.26
C LEU A 85 2.36 2.29 -2.84
N PHE A 86 1.78 3.12 -1.97
CA PHE A 86 1.02 4.28 -2.41
C PHE A 86 1.46 5.57 -1.73
N ALA A 87 1.58 6.63 -2.52
CA ALA A 87 1.86 7.97 -2.02
C ALA A 87 0.57 8.77 -1.81
N TYR A 88 0.43 9.40 -0.65
CA TYR A 88 -0.72 10.19 -0.23
C TYR A 88 -0.27 11.55 0.33
N GLY A 89 -1.09 12.59 0.17
CA GLY A 89 -0.81 13.94 0.65
C GLY A 89 -1.37 15.02 -0.28
N GLN A 90 -1.24 16.28 0.10
CA GLN A 90 -1.73 17.40 -0.70
C GLN A 90 -0.94 17.59 -2.00
N THR A 91 -1.45 18.35 -2.94
CA THR A 91 -0.68 18.77 -4.11
C THR A 91 0.52 19.60 -3.71
N GLY A 92 1.65 19.31 -4.38
CA GLY A 92 2.93 19.97 -4.11
C GLY A 92 3.73 19.38 -2.94
N SER A 93 3.17 18.47 -2.14
CA SER A 93 3.88 17.88 -0.98
C SER A 93 4.97 16.87 -1.34
N GLY A 94 5.01 16.38 -2.58
CA GLY A 94 6.07 15.49 -3.06
C GLY A 94 5.64 14.09 -3.52
N LYS A 95 4.35 13.73 -3.57
CA LYS A 95 3.87 12.40 -4.03
C LYS A 95 4.54 11.91 -5.32
N THR A 96 4.38 12.65 -6.42
CA THR A 96 4.96 12.30 -7.73
C THR A 96 6.49 12.36 -7.70
N TYR A 97 7.09 13.24 -6.89
CA TYR A 97 8.54 13.29 -6.71
C TYR A 97 9.08 12.02 -6.02
N THR A 98 8.40 11.51 -5.00
CA THR A 98 8.80 10.27 -4.35
C THR A 98 8.59 9.06 -5.26
N MET A 99 7.42 8.97 -5.92
CA MET A 99 7.07 7.83 -6.78
C MET A 99 7.88 7.81 -8.07
N MET A 100 7.91 8.91 -8.81
CA MET A 100 8.53 8.99 -10.13
C MET A 100 9.87 9.72 -10.13
N GLY A 101 9.98 10.77 -9.32
CA GLY A 101 11.17 11.61 -9.28
C GLY A 101 11.24 12.61 -10.42
N THR A 102 12.45 13.04 -10.68
CA THR A 102 12.84 13.95 -11.76
C THR A 102 13.97 13.29 -12.55
N PRO A 103 14.27 13.74 -13.78
CA PRO A 103 15.43 13.21 -14.53
C PRO A 103 16.76 13.31 -13.77
N ALA A 104 16.92 14.32 -12.91
CA ALA A 104 18.11 14.50 -12.08
C ALA A 104 18.08 13.67 -10.78
N SER A 105 16.90 13.29 -10.30
CA SER A 105 16.72 12.54 -9.05
C SER A 105 15.58 11.55 -9.20
N ILE A 106 15.94 10.33 -9.58
CA ILE A 106 15.04 9.26 -9.98
C ILE A 106 14.24 8.75 -8.75
N GLY A 107 12.93 8.52 -8.94
CA GLY A 107 11.99 8.07 -7.91
C GLY A 107 12.00 6.57 -7.62
N LEU A 108 11.10 6.14 -6.75
CA LEU A 108 10.95 4.73 -6.36
C LEU A 108 10.56 3.84 -7.54
N THR A 109 9.55 4.22 -8.33
CA THR A 109 9.01 3.42 -9.44
C THR A 109 10.07 3.03 -10.48
N PRO A 110 10.82 3.99 -11.07
CA PRO A 110 11.89 3.66 -12.01
C PRO A 110 13.04 2.84 -11.39
N ARG A 111 13.41 3.08 -10.13
CA ARG A 111 14.46 2.29 -9.42
C ARG A 111 14.01 0.86 -9.12
N ILE A 112 12.78 0.67 -8.65
CA ILE A 112 12.20 -0.66 -8.45
C ILE A 112 12.16 -1.39 -9.80
N CYS A 113 11.73 -0.72 -10.87
CA CYS A 113 11.73 -1.32 -12.21
C CYS A 113 13.11 -1.74 -12.69
N GLU A 114 14.15 -0.96 -12.38
CA GLU A 114 15.54 -1.25 -12.74
C GLU A 114 16.03 -2.50 -12.04
N VAL A 115 15.86 -2.57 -10.72
CA VAL A 115 16.34 -3.71 -9.94
C VAL A 115 15.55 -4.98 -10.25
N VAL A 116 14.23 -4.90 -10.43
CA VAL A 116 13.43 -6.05 -10.88
C VAL A 116 13.98 -6.60 -12.20
N PHE A 117 14.38 -5.75 -13.14
CA PHE A 117 14.97 -6.19 -14.40
C PHE A 117 16.38 -6.77 -14.25
N LEU A 118 17.22 -6.18 -13.40
CA LEU A 118 18.59 -6.67 -13.19
C LEU A 118 18.61 -8.11 -12.65
N PHE A 119 17.69 -8.43 -11.74
CA PHE A 119 17.59 -9.77 -11.16
C PHE A 119 16.96 -10.80 -12.11
N LEU A 120 16.28 -10.37 -13.18
CA LEU A 120 15.41 -11.23 -13.97
C LEU A 120 15.67 -11.04 -15.46
N HIS A 121 16.37 -12.01 -16.07
CA HIS A 121 16.49 -12.12 -17.53
C HIS A 121 15.19 -12.62 -18.21
N LEU A 122 14.00 -12.50 -17.58
CA LEU A 122 12.77 -13.16 -18.03
C LEU A 122 11.49 -12.30 -17.85
N HIS A 123 10.50 -12.68 -18.66
CA HIS A 123 9.22 -12.03 -19.00
C HIS A 123 8.50 -11.28 -17.85
N LEU A 124 8.47 -9.94 -17.92
CA LEU A 124 7.69 -9.09 -17.02
C LEU A 124 6.47 -8.51 -17.74
N PHE A 125 5.27 -8.71 -17.18
CA PHE A 125 4.06 -8.04 -17.65
C PHE A 125 3.85 -6.74 -16.87
N LYS A 126 3.69 -5.64 -17.61
CA LYS A 126 3.50 -4.31 -17.03
C LYS A 126 2.22 -3.67 -17.53
N ASN A 127 1.50 -3.07 -16.60
CA ASN A 127 0.27 -2.35 -16.88
C ASN A 127 0.35 -0.99 -16.21
N PHE A 128 -0.03 0.06 -16.93
CA PHE A 128 -0.12 1.41 -16.38
C PHE A 128 -1.51 1.96 -16.62
N LEU A 129 -2.23 2.22 -15.54
CA LEU A 129 -3.58 2.75 -15.59
C LEU A 129 -3.69 4.07 -14.84
N GLU A 130 -4.62 4.89 -15.32
CA GLU A 130 -5.05 6.12 -14.68
C GLU A 130 -6.52 5.97 -14.28
N ILE A 131 -6.84 6.40 -13.06
CA ILE A 131 -8.20 6.59 -12.60
C ILE A 131 -8.42 8.11 -12.52
N TYR A 132 -9.24 8.62 -13.42
CA TYR A 132 -9.62 10.03 -13.46
C TYR A 132 -11.14 10.11 -13.51
N ASN A 133 -11.73 10.90 -12.62
CA ASN A 133 -13.18 11.13 -12.59
C ASN A 133 -14.00 9.81 -12.53
N GLU A 134 -13.60 8.87 -11.66
CA GLU A 134 -14.21 7.52 -11.53
C GLU A 134 -14.32 6.77 -12.87
N ARG A 135 -13.36 6.99 -13.77
CA ARG A 135 -13.19 6.24 -15.02
C ARG A 135 -11.77 5.74 -15.12
N VAL A 136 -11.62 4.52 -15.62
CA VAL A 136 -10.30 3.89 -15.83
C VAL A 136 -9.85 4.12 -17.27
N ARG A 137 -8.61 4.60 -17.40
CA ARG A 137 -7.93 4.79 -18.67
C ARG A 137 -6.65 3.97 -18.68
N ASP A 138 -6.40 3.30 -19.80
CA ASP A 138 -5.13 2.65 -20.06
C ASP A 138 -4.13 3.70 -20.56
N LEU A 139 -3.03 3.89 -19.83
CA LEU A 139 -1.98 4.85 -20.19
C LEU A 139 -1.02 4.28 -21.24
N LEU A 140 -0.96 2.98 -21.46
CA LEU A 140 -0.04 2.35 -22.42
C LEU A 140 -0.67 2.19 -23.81
N LYS A 141 -2.00 2.05 -23.89
CA LYS A 141 -2.71 1.98 -25.18
C LYS A 141 -2.69 3.31 -25.95
N GLN A 142 -2.60 3.26 -27.28
CA GLN A 142 -2.87 4.43 -28.12
C GLN A 142 -4.37 4.77 -28.03
N SER A 143 -4.67 6.03 -27.74
CA SER A 143 -6.05 6.47 -27.56
C SER A 143 -6.83 6.38 -28.87
N ASP A 144 -7.82 5.49 -28.92
CA ASP A 144 -8.79 5.48 -30.01
C ASP A 144 -9.74 6.68 -29.81
N ARG A 145 -9.69 7.67 -30.71
CA ARG A 145 -10.39 8.97 -30.57
C ARG A 145 -11.91 8.83 -30.37
N LYS A 146 -12.47 7.65 -30.67
CA LYS A 146 -13.92 7.38 -30.61
C LYS A 146 -14.43 6.89 -29.25
N LYS A 147 -13.59 6.31 -28.37
CA LYS A 147 -14.01 5.79 -27.04
C LYS A 147 -12.86 5.81 -26.01
N PRO A 148 -12.49 6.98 -25.43
CA PRO A 148 -11.36 7.06 -24.49
C PRO A 148 -11.62 6.45 -23.10
N TYR A 149 -12.88 6.19 -22.71
CA TYR A 149 -13.23 5.73 -21.35
C TYR A 149 -14.21 4.55 -21.38
N THR A 150 -13.72 3.31 -21.38
CA THR A 150 -14.61 2.13 -21.38
C THR A 150 -14.13 0.94 -20.56
N LEU A 151 -12.99 1.03 -19.86
CA LEU A 151 -12.54 -0.09 -19.05
C LEU A 151 -13.37 -0.19 -17.77
N ARG A 152 -13.89 -1.39 -17.52
CA ARG A 152 -14.73 -1.68 -16.35
C ARG A 152 -13.95 -2.50 -15.34
N VAL A 153 -14.12 -2.17 -14.06
CA VAL A 153 -13.61 -2.99 -12.96
C VAL A 153 -14.54 -4.19 -12.78
N ARG A 154 -13.95 -5.36 -12.64
CA ARG A 154 -14.61 -6.62 -12.28
C ARG A 154 -13.83 -7.26 -11.13
N GLU A 155 -14.40 -8.30 -10.53
CA GLU A 155 -13.76 -9.04 -9.45
C GLU A 155 -13.77 -10.53 -9.80
N HIS A 156 -12.59 -11.13 -9.81
CA HIS A 156 -12.43 -12.58 -9.94
C HIS A 156 -12.53 -13.23 -8.56
N PRO A 157 -13.14 -14.41 -8.41
CA PRO A 157 -13.25 -15.08 -7.12
C PRO A 157 -11.90 -15.34 -6.43
N GLU A 158 -10.85 -15.64 -7.21
CA GLU A 158 -9.54 -16.03 -6.68
C GLU A 158 -8.49 -14.91 -6.72
N THR A 159 -8.46 -14.12 -7.80
CA THR A 159 -7.41 -13.12 -8.04
C THR A 159 -7.85 -11.71 -7.67
N GLY A 160 -9.08 -11.56 -7.20
CA GLY A 160 -9.62 -10.30 -6.70
C GLY A 160 -9.98 -9.30 -7.81
N PRO A 161 -10.04 -8.01 -7.46
CA PRO A 161 -10.43 -6.94 -8.39
C PRO A 161 -9.43 -6.71 -9.52
N TYR A 162 -9.93 -6.64 -10.76
CA TYR A 162 -9.15 -6.40 -11.97
C TYR A 162 -9.89 -5.50 -12.97
N VAL A 163 -9.14 -4.90 -13.88
CA VAL A 163 -9.68 -4.05 -14.94
C VAL A 163 -9.82 -4.88 -16.22
N GLN A 164 -11.06 -5.09 -16.67
CA GLN A 164 -11.32 -5.85 -17.88
C GLN A 164 -10.85 -5.09 -19.12
N GLY A 165 -9.99 -5.71 -19.92
CA GLY A 165 -9.47 -5.14 -21.18
C GLY A 165 -8.28 -4.20 -21.02
N LEU A 166 -7.65 -4.17 -19.83
CA LEU A 166 -6.39 -3.46 -19.60
C LEU A 166 -5.26 -4.16 -20.33
N THR A 167 -4.45 -3.42 -21.08
CA THR A 167 -3.33 -3.98 -21.83
C THR A 167 -2.24 -4.46 -20.87
N GLN A 168 -1.69 -5.64 -21.18
CA GLN A 168 -0.51 -6.20 -20.52
C GLN A 168 0.64 -6.13 -21.52
N HIS A 169 1.61 -5.26 -21.26
CA HIS A 169 2.79 -5.14 -22.10
C HIS A 169 3.88 -6.06 -21.57
N LEU A 170 4.26 -7.04 -22.38
CA LEU A 170 5.45 -7.85 -22.13
C LEU A 170 6.67 -6.99 -22.47
N VAL A 171 7.56 -6.82 -21.50
CA VAL A 171 8.77 -6.01 -21.67
C VAL A 171 10.00 -6.90 -21.54
N THR A 172 10.96 -6.72 -22.44
CA THR A 172 12.21 -7.51 -22.47
C THR A 172 13.47 -6.69 -22.15
N ASP A 173 13.35 -5.36 -22.09
CA ASP A 173 14.47 -4.46 -21.79
C ASP A 173 14.04 -3.34 -20.84
N TYR A 174 14.94 -2.92 -19.95
CA TYR A 174 14.71 -1.79 -19.04
C TYR A 174 14.40 -0.49 -19.80
N LYS A 175 15.06 -0.25 -20.94
CA LYS A 175 14.81 0.98 -21.74
C LYS A 175 13.38 1.06 -22.23
N GLN A 176 12.77 -0.07 -22.58
CA GLN A 176 11.36 -0.13 -22.97
C GLN A 176 10.44 0.23 -21.80
N VAL A 177 10.79 -0.17 -20.57
CA VAL A 177 10.05 0.22 -19.36
C VAL A 177 10.09 1.72 -19.17
N VAL A 178 11.28 2.31 -19.22
CA VAL A 178 11.46 3.76 -19.05
C VAL A 178 10.64 4.51 -20.10
N LYS A 179 10.69 4.05 -21.35
CA LYS A 179 9.87 4.63 -22.43
C LYS A 179 8.36 4.52 -22.16
N LEU A 180 7.87 3.36 -21.73
CA LEU A 180 6.46 3.16 -21.38
C LEU A 180 6.04 4.04 -20.19
N LEU A 181 6.95 4.23 -19.23
CA LEU A 181 6.72 5.07 -18.06
C LEU A 181 6.64 6.54 -18.47
N GLU A 182 7.59 7.02 -19.27
CA GLU A 182 7.60 8.37 -19.85
C GLU A 182 6.36 8.65 -20.70
N GLU A 183 5.99 7.72 -21.59
CA GLU A 183 4.77 7.80 -22.41
C GLU A 183 3.51 7.86 -21.55
N GLY A 184 3.43 7.03 -20.49
CA GLY A 184 2.29 7.02 -19.58
C GLY A 184 2.17 8.31 -18.78
N ILE A 185 3.29 8.87 -18.30
CA ILE A 185 3.33 10.18 -17.64
C ILE A 185 2.92 11.28 -18.61
N ALA A 186 3.45 11.29 -19.83
CA ALA A 186 3.12 12.29 -20.85
C ALA A 186 1.62 12.26 -21.20
N LYS A 187 1.01 11.07 -21.29
CA LYS A 187 -0.44 10.91 -21.49
C LYS A 187 -1.26 11.38 -20.29
N ARG A 188 -0.78 11.14 -19.06
CA ARG A 188 -1.39 11.68 -17.83
C ARG A 188 -1.40 13.22 -17.85
N ILE A 189 -0.32 13.84 -18.33
CA ILE A 189 -0.21 15.30 -18.44
C ILE A 189 -1.11 15.87 -19.53
N THR A 190 -1.14 15.26 -20.71
CA THR A 190 -1.88 15.79 -21.88
C THR A 190 -3.40 15.62 -21.80
N ALA A 191 -3.92 14.75 -20.92
CA ALA A 191 -5.35 14.59 -20.67
C ALA A 191 -5.99 15.79 -19.94
N ALA A 192 -5.19 16.63 -19.28
CA ALA A 192 -5.64 17.80 -18.55
C ALA A 192 -5.83 18.99 -19.52
N THR A 193 -7.07 19.28 -19.89
CA THR A 193 -7.42 20.50 -20.62
C THR A 193 -7.19 21.74 -19.73
N HIS A 194 -6.34 22.65 -20.19
CA HIS A 194 -6.15 24.03 -19.70
C HIS A 194 -6.00 24.25 -18.16
N ILE A 195 -4.76 24.59 -17.76
CA ILE A 195 -4.38 25.56 -16.70
C ILE A 195 -3.91 25.03 -15.31
N HIS A 196 -3.93 23.73 -14.96
CA HIS A 196 -3.33 23.29 -13.67
C HIS A 196 -2.55 21.96 -13.70
N ASN A 197 -1.70 21.77 -12.69
CA ASN A 197 -0.71 20.68 -12.53
C ASN A 197 -1.38 19.29 -12.56
N ALA A 198 -1.30 18.58 -13.69
CA ALA A 198 -2.12 17.41 -14.01
C ALA A 198 -2.08 16.25 -13.00
N SER A 199 -0.96 16.05 -12.28
CA SER A 199 -0.84 14.95 -11.32
C SER A 199 -1.70 15.12 -10.05
N SER A 200 -2.22 16.32 -9.78
CA SER A 200 -3.06 16.58 -8.60
C SER A 200 -4.48 16.03 -8.70
N ARG A 201 -4.94 15.70 -9.91
CA ARG A 201 -6.36 15.43 -10.18
C ARG A 201 -6.66 14.02 -10.68
N SER A 202 -5.66 13.16 -10.82
CA SER A 202 -5.86 11.76 -11.19
C SER A 202 -5.03 10.83 -10.32
N HIS A 203 -5.54 9.62 -10.08
CA HIS A 203 -4.78 8.55 -9.45
C HIS A 203 -4.07 7.75 -10.54
N ALA A 204 -2.79 7.50 -10.39
CA ALA A 204 -2.03 6.65 -11.29
C ALA A 204 -1.65 5.36 -10.56
N ILE A 205 -1.94 4.21 -11.17
CA ILE A 205 -1.57 2.89 -10.65
C ILE A 205 -0.69 2.22 -11.69
N PHE A 206 0.58 2.02 -11.34
CA PHE A 206 1.52 1.25 -12.13
C PHE A 206 1.64 -0.14 -11.51
N THR A 207 1.24 -1.17 -12.25
CA THR A 207 1.27 -2.54 -11.76
C THR A 207 2.33 -3.34 -12.49
N ILE A 208 3.18 -4.00 -11.73
CA ILE A 208 4.16 -4.99 -12.22
C ILE A 208 3.64 -6.36 -11.80
N HIS A 209 3.43 -7.22 -12.78
CA HIS A 209 3.18 -8.64 -12.57
C HIS A 209 4.49 -9.38 -12.75
N TYR A 210 4.92 -10.06 -11.69
CA TYR A 210 6.12 -10.88 -11.66
C TYR A 210 5.74 -12.33 -11.43
N THR A 211 6.24 -13.19 -12.29
CA THR A 211 6.08 -14.64 -12.19
C THR A 211 7.46 -15.27 -12.24
N GLN A 212 7.75 -16.13 -11.26
CA GLN A 212 8.98 -16.90 -11.18
C GLN A 212 8.65 -18.38 -11.26
N ALA A 213 9.25 -19.07 -12.22
CA ALA A 213 9.33 -20.52 -12.20
C ALA A 213 10.60 -20.92 -11.44
N ILE A 214 10.43 -21.66 -10.35
CA ILE A 214 11.50 -22.22 -9.52
C ILE A 214 11.41 -23.74 -9.66
N LEU A 215 12.55 -24.41 -9.85
CA LEU A 215 12.61 -25.85 -9.77
C LEU A 215 13.08 -26.23 -8.35
N GLU A 216 12.17 -26.67 -7.49
CA GLU A 216 12.48 -27.07 -6.12
C GLU A 216 12.23 -28.57 -5.98
N ASN A 217 13.24 -29.34 -5.56
CA ASN A 217 13.18 -30.81 -5.44
C ASN A 217 12.68 -31.54 -6.71
N ASN A 218 13.13 -31.10 -7.90
CA ASN A 218 12.70 -31.59 -9.21
C ASN A 218 11.21 -31.35 -9.54
N LEU A 219 10.52 -30.47 -8.80
CA LEU A 219 9.18 -30.03 -9.14
C LEU A 219 9.18 -28.60 -9.66
N PRO A 220 8.51 -28.33 -10.80
CA PRO A 220 8.27 -26.96 -11.22
C PRO A 220 7.28 -26.30 -10.27
N SER A 221 7.72 -25.24 -9.62
CA SER A 221 6.90 -24.35 -8.80
C SER A 221 6.83 -22.98 -9.44
N GLU A 222 5.62 -22.45 -9.53
CA GLU A 222 5.39 -21.11 -10.05
C GLU A 222 4.92 -20.22 -8.91
N ILE A 223 5.70 -19.18 -8.64
CA ILE A 223 5.37 -18.15 -7.66
C ILE A 223 5.03 -16.89 -8.42
N ALA A 224 3.89 -16.28 -8.08
CA ALA A 224 3.44 -15.02 -8.64
C ALA A 224 3.45 -13.93 -7.58
N SER A 225 3.80 -12.71 -7.98
CA SER A 225 3.63 -11.52 -7.18
C SER A 225 3.10 -10.36 -8.01
N LYS A 226 2.33 -9.50 -7.36
CA LYS A 226 1.80 -8.27 -7.94
C LYS A 226 2.31 -7.09 -7.16
N ILE A 227 3.05 -6.20 -7.80
CA ILE A 227 3.52 -4.94 -7.20
C ILE A 227 2.66 -3.80 -7.76
N ASN A 228 1.88 -3.15 -6.89
CA ASN A 228 1.13 -1.95 -7.22
C ASN A 228 1.87 -0.71 -6.70
N LEU A 229 2.31 0.15 -7.61
CA LEU A 229 2.94 1.43 -7.30
C LEU A 229 1.96 2.55 -7.64
N VAL A 230 1.45 3.22 -6.62
CA VAL A 230 0.30 4.13 -6.73
C VAL A 230 0.69 5.56 -6.40
N ASP A 231 0.42 6.48 -7.32
CA ASP A 231 0.53 7.92 -7.11
C ASP A 231 -0.88 8.53 -7.05
N LEU A 232 -1.37 8.84 -5.85
CA LEU A 232 -2.73 9.34 -5.66
C LEU A 232 -2.86 10.83 -6.04
N ALA A 233 -4.09 11.24 -6.33
CA ALA A 233 -4.46 12.64 -6.45
C ALA A 233 -4.19 13.43 -5.15
N GLY A 234 -4.22 14.75 -5.23
CA GLY A 234 -4.09 15.64 -4.07
C GLY A 234 -5.20 15.39 -3.05
N SER A 235 -4.84 15.31 -1.76
CA SER A 235 -5.79 15.13 -0.67
C SER A 235 -6.53 16.40 -0.25
N GLU A 236 -6.14 17.55 -0.81
CA GLU A 236 -6.76 18.84 -0.50
C GLU A 236 -8.22 18.89 -0.98
N ARG A 237 -9.02 19.69 -0.27
CA ARG A 237 -10.42 19.90 -0.63
C ARG A 237 -10.52 20.75 -1.90
N ALA A 238 -11.55 20.47 -2.70
CA ALA A 238 -11.86 21.30 -3.87
C ALA A 238 -12.23 22.72 -3.44
N ASP A 239 -11.67 23.72 -4.13
CA ASP A 239 -11.98 25.13 -3.87
C ASP A 239 -13.42 25.45 -4.35
N PRO A 240 -14.29 25.99 -3.48
CA PRO A 240 -15.64 26.41 -3.85
C PRO A 240 -15.68 27.46 -4.98
N SER A 241 -14.58 28.18 -5.23
CA SER A 241 -14.50 29.23 -6.25
C SER A 241 -14.44 28.70 -7.69
N TYR A 242 -14.36 27.38 -7.90
CA TYR A 242 -14.26 26.78 -9.23
C TYR A 242 -15.59 26.78 -10.00
N CYS A 243 -15.50 26.74 -11.34
CA CYS A 243 -16.66 26.57 -12.22
C CYS A 243 -17.40 25.24 -11.95
N LYS A 244 -18.72 25.17 -12.22
CA LYS A 244 -19.57 23.99 -11.95
C LYS A 244 -18.99 22.66 -12.46
N ASP A 245 -18.47 22.62 -13.69
CA ASP A 245 -17.87 21.40 -14.25
C ASP A 245 -16.64 20.93 -13.46
N ARG A 246 -15.84 21.87 -12.96
CA ARG A 246 -14.67 21.58 -12.11
C ARG A 246 -15.06 21.18 -10.69
N ILE A 247 -16.18 21.68 -10.18
CA ILE A 247 -16.73 21.23 -8.89
C ILE A 247 -17.17 19.76 -9.00
N THR A 248 -17.86 19.38 -10.09
CA THR A 248 -18.27 17.99 -10.31
C THR A 248 -17.07 17.06 -10.50
N GLU A 249 -16.06 17.49 -11.25
CA GLU A 249 -14.79 16.76 -11.42
C GLU A 249 -14.07 16.58 -10.06
N GLY A 250 -13.89 17.68 -9.32
CA GLY A 250 -13.27 17.67 -7.98
C GLY A 250 -14.06 16.81 -6.98
N ALA A 251 -15.38 16.80 -7.06
CA ALA A 251 -16.23 15.94 -6.23
C ALA A 251 -15.99 14.45 -6.52
N ASN A 252 -15.81 14.06 -7.79
CA ASN A 252 -15.54 12.67 -8.16
C ASN A 252 -14.11 12.24 -7.83
N ILE A 253 -13.12 13.11 -7.97
CA ILE A 253 -11.74 12.85 -7.50
C ILE A 253 -11.74 12.67 -5.98
N ASN A 254 -12.41 13.57 -5.27
CA ASN A 254 -12.55 13.49 -3.84
C ASN A 254 -13.39 12.29 -3.40
N LYS A 255 -14.33 11.80 -4.23
CA LYS A 255 -15.08 10.57 -3.93
C LYS A 255 -14.12 9.41 -3.68
N SER A 256 -13.17 9.16 -4.58
CA SER A 256 -12.21 8.06 -4.43
C SER A 256 -11.36 8.21 -3.16
N LEU A 257 -10.89 9.42 -2.84
CA LEU A 257 -10.08 9.70 -1.64
C LEU A 257 -10.87 9.68 -0.33
N VAL A 258 -12.11 10.18 -0.34
CA VAL A 258 -13.03 10.16 0.80
C VAL A 258 -13.40 8.72 1.12
N THR A 259 -13.79 7.93 0.12
CA THR A 259 -14.06 6.50 0.30
C THR A 259 -12.82 5.77 0.82
N LEU A 260 -11.62 6.06 0.30
CA LEU A 260 -10.37 5.52 0.83
C LEU A 260 -10.17 5.85 2.30
N GLY A 261 -10.46 7.10 2.71
CA GLY A 261 -10.40 7.51 4.12
C GLY A 261 -11.41 6.82 5.03
N ILE A 262 -12.63 6.58 4.54
CA ILE A 262 -13.64 5.80 5.25
C ILE A 262 -13.14 4.35 5.42
N VAL A 263 -12.70 3.71 4.34
CA VAL A 263 -12.16 2.34 4.37
C VAL A 263 -11.03 2.20 5.38
N ILE A 264 -10.05 3.11 5.36
CA ILE A 264 -8.91 3.09 6.28
C ILE A 264 -9.35 3.29 7.73
N SER A 265 -10.25 4.25 7.99
CA SER A 265 -10.74 4.53 9.34
C SER A 265 -11.53 3.35 9.90
N THR A 266 -12.42 2.76 9.09
CA THR A 266 -13.20 1.57 9.46
C THR A 266 -12.31 0.35 9.70
N LEU A 267 -11.29 0.13 8.86
CA LEU A 267 -10.32 -0.96 9.04
C LEU A 267 -9.49 -0.81 10.31
N ALA A 268 -9.01 0.41 10.59
CA ALA A 268 -8.25 0.70 11.80
C ALA A 268 -9.10 0.44 13.06
N GLN A 269 -10.35 0.89 13.07
CA GLN A 269 -11.30 0.64 14.17
C GLN A 269 -11.59 -0.85 14.35
N ASN A 270 -11.89 -1.56 13.26
CA ASN A 270 -12.15 -3.01 13.30
C ASN A 270 -10.94 -3.79 13.84
N SER A 271 -9.72 -3.37 13.51
CA SER A 271 -8.48 -4.01 13.98
C SER A 271 -8.28 -3.81 15.49
N GLN A 272 -8.51 -2.59 16.01
CA GLN A 272 -8.44 -2.30 17.44
C GLN A 272 -9.51 -3.03 18.26
N MET A 273 -10.72 -3.16 17.72
CA MET A 273 -11.80 -3.90 18.38
C MET A 273 -11.48 -5.39 18.55
N PHE A 274 -10.85 -6.01 17.54
CA PHE A 274 -10.40 -7.40 17.64
C PHE A 274 -9.35 -7.62 18.74
N SER A 275 -8.41 -6.67 18.90
CA SER A 275 -7.39 -6.74 19.97
C SER A 275 -8.00 -6.59 21.36
N SER A 276 -9.02 -5.75 21.55
CA SER A 276 -9.66 -5.58 22.87
C SER A 276 -10.47 -6.81 23.32
N CYS A 277 -11.10 -7.54 22.39
CA CYS A 277 -11.95 -8.69 22.73
C CYS A 277 -11.16 -9.97 23.08
N GLN A 278 -9.90 -10.09 22.64
CA GLN A 278 -9.04 -11.24 23.00
C GLN A 278 -8.51 -11.18 24.44
N SER A 279 -8.60 -10.02 25.10
CA SER A 279 -8.11 -9.84 26.48
C SER A 279 -9.11 -10.26 27.57
N ILE A 280 -10.35 -10.66 27.21
CA ILE A 280 -11.43 -10.95 28.18
C ILE A 280 -11.92 -12.42 28.11
N SER A 281 -11.48 -13.22 27.13
CA SER A 281 -11.93 -14.60 26.96
C SER A 281 -11.16 -15.60 27.85
N SER A 282 -11.21 -15.43 29.18
CA SER A 282 -10.61 -16.41 30.09
C SER A 282 -11.29 -16.53 31.46
N ILE A 283 -12.64 -16.57 31.55
CA ILE A 283 -13.35 -17.24 32.65
C ILE A 283 -14.75 -17.70 32.16
N PRO A 284 -15.08 -19.01 32.09
CA PRO A 284 -16.47 -19.44 32.13
C PRO A 284 -16.90 -19.50 33.60
N SER A 285 -17.76 -18.58 34.03
CA SER A 285 -18.39 -18.65 35.35
C SER A 285 -19.82 -19.13 35.15
N GLU A 286 -20.08 -20.38 35.52
CA GLU A 286 -21.43 -20.90 35.70
C GLU A 286 -22.10 -20.19 36.90
N GLY A 287 -23.39 -19.91 36.78
CA GLY A 287 -24.19 -19.32 37.86
C GLY A 287 -25.58 -18.90 37.39
N GLU A 288 -26.59 -19.67 37.80
CA GLU A 288 -28.00 -19.52 37.47
C GLU A 288 -28.74 -18.39 38.23
N SER A 289 -29.77 -17.86 37.56
CA SER A 289 -31.08 -17.39 38.07
C SER A 289 -31.25 -16.03 38.77
N GLY A 290 -32.29 -15.30 38.34
CA GLY A 290 -32.94 -14.19 39.04
C GLY A 290 -33.34 -13.01 38.14
N GLY A 291 -34.62 -12.93 37.74
CA GLY A 291 -35.15 -11.86 36.88
C GLY A 291 -35.49 -10.55 37.62
N VAL A 292 -35.69 -9.45 36.85
CA VAL A 292 -36.74 -8.41 36.96
C VAL A 292 -36.63 -7.47 35.73
N ASP A 293 -37.79 -7.07 35.21
CA ASP A 293 -38.06 -6.21 34.05
C ASP A 293 -37.39 -4.81 34.05
N GLY A 294 -36.82 -4.45 32.90
CA GLY A 294 -36.36 -3.10 32.53
C GLY A 294 -36.24 -3.00 31.00
N PRO A 295 -36.40 -1.80 30.38
CA PRO A 295 -36.52 -1.67 28.93
C PRO A 295 -35.23 -2.10 28.22
N PRO A 296 -35.28 -2.56 26.95
CA PRO A 296 -34.10 -3.11 26.28
C PRO A 296 -33.14 -1.98 25.90
N SER A 297 -32.27 -1.59 26.83
CA SER A 297 -31.02 -0.92 26.52
C SER A 297 -30.11 -1.94 25.84
N GLY A 298 -29.83 -1.69 24.55
CA GLY A 298 -29.22 -2.63 23.60
C GLY A 298 -28.06 -3.44 24.17
N GLY A 299 -28.23 -4.75 24.10
CA GLY A 299 -27.34 -5.74 24.68
C GLY A 299 -25.89 -5.63 24.20
N SER A 300 -25.01 -5.98 25.13
CA SER A 300 -23.62 -6.38 24.96
C SER A 300 -23.49 -7.65 24.12
N GLY A 301 -23.88 -7.57 22.85
CA GLY A 301 -23.50 -8.52 21.81
C GLY A 301 -22.19 -8.05 21.19
N GLY A 302 -21.22 -8.96 21.02
CA GLY A 302 -19.97 -8.66 20.33
C GLY A 302 -20.25 -7.91 19.02
N ARG A 303 -19.79 -6.65 18.96
CA ARG A 303 -20.06 -5.77 17.81
C ARG A 303 -19.47 -6.43 16.57
N ARG A 304 -20.34 -6.82 15.64
CA ARG A 304 -19.91 -7.33 14.32
C ARG A 304 -18.99 -6.30 13.65
N PRO A 305 -17.97 -6.74 12.89
CA PRO A 305 -17.10 -5.83 12.17
C PRO A 305 -17.93 -4.87 11.33
N ALA A 306 -17.62 -3.58 11.40
CA ALA A 306 -18.32 -2.59 10.58
C ALA A 306 -18.09 -2.90 9.10
N TYR A 307 -19.14 -2.74 8.29
CA TYR A 307 -19.08 -2.92 6.83
C TYR A 307 -18.04 -1.99 6.21
N ILE A 308 -17.18 -2.52 5.35
CA ILE A 308 -16.11 -1.76 4.70
C ILE A 308 -16.51 -1.46 3.24
N PRO A 309 -16.71 -0.19 2.86
CA PRO A 309 -17.29 0.20 1.57
C PRO A 309 -16.25 0.21 0.42
N TYR A 310 -15.57 -0.91 0.16
CA TYR A 310 -14.58 -0.96 -0.93
C TYR A 310 -15.16 -0.64 -2.30
N ARG A 311 -16.43 -0.98 -2.54
CA ARG A 311 -17.09 -0.86 -3.85
C ARG A 311 -17.62 0.53 -4.16
N ASP A 312 -17.59 1.45 -3.19
CA ASP A 312 -18.16 2.79 -3.34
C ASP A 312 -17.31 3.68 -4.25
N SER A 313 -16.04 3.34 -4.46
CA SER A 313 -15.17 3.96 -5.46
C SER A 313 -14.34 2.95 -6.24
N ILE A 314 -13.95 3.30 -7.47
CA ILE A 314 -13.10 2.45 -8.32
C ILE A 314 -11.73 2.20 -7.67
N LEU A 315 -11.15 3.25 -7.07
CA LEU A 315 -9.83 3.16 -6.43
C LEU A 315 -9.83 2.18 -5.26
N THR A 316 -10.78 2.32 -4.33
CA THR A 316 -10.89 1.42 -3.17
C THR A 316 -11.25 0.01 -3.57
N TRP A 317 -11.98 -0.16 -4.68
CA TRP A 317 -12.31 -1.49 -5.16
C TRP A 317 -11.07 -2.17 -5.74
N LEU A 318 -10.27 -1.46 -6.55
CA LEU A 318 -9.01 -2.00 -7.09
C LEU A 318 -7.95 -2.25 -6.01
N LEU A 319 -7.95 -1.44 -4.95
CA LEU A 319 -7.02 -1.57 -3.82
C LEU A 319 -7.59 -2.41 -2.67
N LYS A 320 -8.72 -3.10 -2.86
CA LYS A 320 -9.35 -3.94 -1.83
C LYS A 320 -8.36 -4.93 -1.21
N ASP A 321 -7.60 -5.65 -2.03
CA ASP A 321 -6.62 -6.63 -1.51
C ASP A 321 -5.39 -5.95 -0.88
N SER A 322 -5.14 -4.68 -1.24
CA SER A 322 -4.07 -3.88 -0.66
C SER A 322 -4.38 -3.36 0.74
N LEU A 323 -5.66 -3.25 1.13
CA LEU A 323 -6.08 -2.68 2.41
C LEU A 323 -6.86 -3.73 3.19
N GLY A 324 -6.27 -4.33 4.23
CA GLY A 324 -6.87 -5.42 5.01
C GLY A 324 -6.91 -6.78 4.30
N GLY A 325 -6.25 -6.94 3.14
CA GLY A 325 -6.27 -8.15 2.31
C GLY A 325 -4.91 -8.85 2.18
N ASN A 326 -4.75 -9.61 1.08
CA ASN A 326 -3.52 -10.31 0.73
C ASN A 326 -2.53 -9.37 0.03
N SER A 327 -1.88 -8.51 0.80
CA SER A 327 -0.82 -7.61 0.31
C SER A 327 0.05 -7.10 1.45
N LYS A 328 1.35 -6.95 1.22
CA LYS A 328 2.24 -6.12 2.05
C LYS A 328 2.09 -4.68 1.58
N THR A 329 1.58 -3.81 2.44
CA THR A 329 1.20 -2.47 2.02
C THR A 329 1.99 -1.40 2.74
N ILE A 330 2.53 -0.46 1.97
CA ILE A 330 3.35 0.66 2.42
C ILE A 330 2.64 1.94 2.00
N MET A 331 2.35 2.80 2.98
CA MET A 331 1.84 4.14 2.74
C MET A 331 2.97 5.15 2.88
N ILE A 332 3.16 6.00 1.88
CA ILE A 332 4.06 7.16 1.95
C ILE A 332 3.21 8.41 2.11
N ALA A 333 3.21 8.98 3.31
CA ALA A 333 2.54 10.24 3.60
C ALA A 333 3.48 11.42 3.33
N THR A 334 3.17 12.22 2.32
CA THR A 334 3.96 13.40 1.92
C THR A 334 3.27 14.67 2.40
N ILE A 335 4.01 15.56 3.07
CA ILE A 335 3.48 16.78 3.69
C ILE A 335 4.29 18.01 3.29
N SER A 336 3.67 19.19 3.28
CA SER A 336 4.40 20.45 3.13
C SER A 336 4.83 20.96 4.52
N PRO A 337 6.07 21.47 4.67
CA PRO A 337 6.56 22.03 5.92
C PRO A 337 6.01 23.45 6.19
N ALA A 338 5.36 24.10 5.22
CA ALA A 338 4.93 25.48 5.35
C ALA A 338 3.71 25.68 6.25
N SER A 339 3.68 26.80 6.97
CA SER A 339 2.58 27.19 7.87
C SER A 339 1.23 27.35 7.16
N SER A 340 1.22 27.73 5.88
CA SER A 340 0.02 27.83 5.05
C SER A 340 -0.68 26.48 4.86
N SER A 341 0.07 25.39 4.93
CA SER A 341 -0.38 24.01 4.75
C SER A 341 -0.74 23.29 6.06
N TYR A 342 -0.78 23.98 7.21
CA TYR A 342 -0.99 23.36 8.53
C TYR A 342 -2.17 22.37 8.58
N ASN A 343 -3.35 22.76 8.08
CA ASN A 343 -4.55 21.91 8.13
C ASN A 343 -4.43 20.63 7.29
N GLU A 344 -3.80 20.73 6.12
CA GLU A 344 -3.61 19.60 5.20
C GLU A 344 -2.53 18.66 5.72
N THR A 345 -1.43 19.21 6.26
CA THR A 345 -0.38 18.46 6.94
C THR A 345 -0.94 17.69 8.14
N MET A 346 -1.73 18.34 9.01
CA MET A 346 -2.38 17.68 10.14
C MET A 346 -3.36 16.59 9.70
N SER A 347 -4.13 16.82 8.63
CA SER A 347 -5.06 15.83 8.09
C SER A 347 -4.32 14.61 7.56
N THR A 348 -3.24 14.83 6.81
CA THR A 348 -2.37 13.77 6.26
C THR A 348 -1.71 12.93 7.35
N LEU A 349 -1.19 13.56 8.40
CA LEU A 349 -0.55 12.86 9.52
C LEU A 349 -1.54 12.01 10.33
N ARG A 350 -2.73 12.54 10.61
CA ARG A 350 -3.81 11.76 11.27
C ARG A 350 -4.25 10.58 10.41
N TYR A 351 -4.34 10.78 9.10
CA TYR A 351 -4.66 9.72 8.16
C TYR A 351 -3.61 8.60 8.17
N ALA A 352 -2.33 8.96 8.11
CA ALA A 352 -1.21 8.02 8.19
C ALA A 352 -1.19 7.26 9.53
N ALA A 353 -1.46 7.96 10.64
CA ALA A 353 -1.53 7.34 11.96
C ALA A 353 -2.66 6.32 12.07
N ASN A 354 -3.80 6.56 11.43
CA ASN A 354 -4.88 5.59 11.33
C ASN A 354 -4.51 4.40 10.43
N ALA A 355 -3.89 4.67 9.27
CA ALA A 355 -3.48 3.63 8.33
C ALA A 355 -2.49 2.64 8.93
N LYS A 356 -1.61 3.08 9.83
CA LYS A 356 -0.67 2.21 10.56
C LYS A 356 -1.37 1.09 11.36
N ASN A 357 -2.62 1.30 11.78
CA ASN A 357 -3.37 0.32 12.58
C ASN A 357 -4.09 -0.74 11.72
N ILE A 358 -3.98 -0.69 10.40
CA ILE A 358 -4.59 -1.68 9.51
C ILE A 358 -3.75 -2.95 9.52
N ILE A 359 -4.40 -4.09 9.77
CA ILE A 359 -3.75 -5.41 9.73
C ILE A 359 -4.04 -6.10 8.40
N ASN A 360 -3.01 -6.26 7.56
CA ASN A 360 -3.08 -7.05 6.35
C ASN A 360 -2.72 -8.52 6.60
N LYS A 361 -3.13 -9.41 5.68
CA LYS A 361 -2.87 -10.86 5.74
C LYS A 361 -2.10 -11.32 4.49
N PRO A 362 -0.85 -10.87 4.28
CA PRO A 362 -0.07 -11.24 3.11
C PRO A 362 0.26 -12.74 3.11
N ARG A 363 0.12 -13.37 1.95
CA ARG A 363 0.43 -14.78 1.67
C ARG A 363 1.31 -14.86 0.44
N VAL A 364 2.12 -15.91 0.36
CA VAL A 364 2.88 -16.24 -0.85
C VAL A 364 1.89 -16.77 -1.88
N ASN A 365 1.85 -16.18 -3.07
CA ASN A 365 1.01 -16.68 -4.14
C ASN A 365 1.79 -17.76 -4.92
N GLU A 366 1.59 -19.01 -4.53
CA GLU A 366 2.05 -20.21 -5.22
C GLU A 366 0.83 -21.00 -5.71
N ASP A 367 0.99 -21.80 -6.76
CA ASP A 367 -0.07 -22.70 -7.21
C ASP A 367 -0.45 -23.68 -6.08
N ALA A 368 -1.75 -23.76 -5.77
CA ALA A 368 -2.25 -24.57 -4.66
C ALA A 368 -1.97 -26.07 -4.85
N ASN A 369 -2.00 -26.57 -6.09
CA ASN A 369 -1.67 -27.95 -6.39
C ASN A 369 -0.18 -28.19 -6.19
N VAL A 370 0.68 -27.26 -6.63
CA VAL A 370 2.13 -27.39 -6.42
C VAL A 370 2.48 -27.36 -4.93
N LYS A 371 1.87 -26.44 -4.17
CA LYS A 371 2.01 -26.38 -2.71
C LYS A 371 1.61 -27.71 -2.06
N LEU A 372 0.45 -28.25 -2.43
CA LEU A 372 -0.04 -29.52 -1.89
C LEU A 372 0.91 -30.67 -2.24
N ILE A 373 1.40 -30.74 -3.47
CA ILE A 373 2.37 -31.76 -3.90
C ILE A 373 3.66 -31.67 -3.06
N ARG A 374 4.13 -30.45 -2.77
CA ARG A 374 5.31 -30.20 -1.93
C ARG A 374 5.08 -30.68 -0.49
N GLU A 375 3.99 -30.26 0.14
CA GLU A 375 3.63 -30.67 1.51
C GLU A 375 3.47 -32.19 1.64
N LEU A 376 2.81 -32.83 0.67
CA LEU A 376 2.64 -34.29 0.65
C LEU A 376 3.98 -35.03 0.51
N ARG A 377 4.91 -34.51 -0.30
CA ARG A 377 6.24 -35.12 -0.44
C ARG A 377 7.10 -34.96 0.80
N GLU A 378 7.09 -33.77 1.40
CA GLU A 378 7.77 -33.53 2.68
C GLU A 378 7.25 -34.49 3.76
N GLU A 379 5.93 -34.73 3.81
CA GLU A 379 5.35 -35.69 4.75
C GLU A 379 5.72 -37.14 4.40
N ILE A 380 5.74 -37.51 3.11
CA ILE A 380 6.23 -38.83 2.68
C ILE A 380 7.69 -39.05 3.12
N ASP A 381 8.55 -38.06 2.93
CA ASP A 381 9.97 -38.17 3.29
C ASP A 381 10.16 -38.19 4.81
N ARG A 382 9.36 -37.41 5.56
CA ARG A 382 9.31 -37.47 7.03
C ARG A 382 8.89 -38.85 7.52
N LEU A 383 7.83 -39.42 6.95
CA LEU A 383 7.32 -40.74 7.32
C LEU A 383 8.34 -41.84 6.98
N LYS A 384 9.00 -41.76 5.82
CA LYS A 384 10.09 -42.67 5.46
C LYS A 384 11.27 -42.57 6.42
N ALA A 385 11.67 -41.36 6.82
CA ALA A 385 12.74 -41.17 7.80
C ALA A 385 12.36 -41.75 9.17
N MET A 386 11.11 -41.58 9.59
CA MET A 386 10.60 -42.21 10.82
C MET A 386 10.62 -43.74 10.72
N LEU A 387 10.17 -44.32 9.61
CA LEU A 387 10.22 -45.77 9.38
C LEU A 387 11.66 -46.31 9.41
N MET A 388 12.59 -45.64 8.72
CA MET A 388 14.01 -46.01 8.75
C MET A 388 14.60 -45.92 10.17
N SER A 389 14.24 -44.88 10.92
CA SER A 389 14.67 -44.75 12.31
C SER A 389 14.14 -45.87 13.20
N PHE A 390 12.88 -46.29 12.96
CA PHE A 390 12.25 -47.37 13.70
C PHE A 390 12.86 -48.74 13.37
N GLU A 391 13.12 -49.02 12.09
CA GLU A 391 13.83 -50.24 11.66
C GLU A 391 15.22 -50.36 12.28
N LEU A 392 15.97 -49.25 12.37
CA LEU A 392 17.28 -49.21 13.05
C LEU A 392 17.18 -49.51 14.55
N VAL A 393 16.15 -48.98 15.23
CA VAL A 393 15.93 -49.26 16.66
C VAL A 393 15.54 -50.73 16.88
N CYS A 394 14.62 -51.27 16.09
CA CYS A 394 14.23 -52.67 16.17
C CYS A 394 15.39 -53.63 15.88
N SER A 395 16.25 -53.30 14.91
CA SER A 395 17.43 -54.09 14.57
C SER A 395 18.48 -54.09 15.69
N ASN A 396 18.62 -52.99 16.43
CA ASN A 396 19.51 -52.92 17.59
C ASN A 396 18.96 -53.67 18.81
N ILE A 397 17.63 -53.68 19.00
CA ILE A 397 16.99 -54.43 20.09
C ILE A 397 17.13 -55.94 19.87
N SER A 398 16.92 -56.42 18.64
CA SER A 398 17.08 -57.86 18.33
C SER A 398 18.54 -58.34 18.46
N LEU A 399 19.52 -57.48 18.14
CA LEU A 399 20.93 -57.75 18.41
C LEU A 399 21.26 -57.82 19.91
N LEU A 400 20.66 -56.95 20.74
CA LEU A 400 20.83 -57.00 22.18
C LEU A 400 20.20 -58.26 22.80
N GLU A 401 19.02 -58.67 22.33
CA GLU A 401 18.37 -59.89 22.80
C GLU A 401 19.17 -61.15 22.42
N LEU A 402 19.76 -61.21 21.24
CA LEU A 402 20.66 -62.33 20.87
C LEU A 402 21.91 -62.39 21.74
N LEU A 403 22.48 -61.23 22.10
CA LEU A 403 23.66 -61.13 22.97
C LEU A 403 23.38 -61.46 24.44
N LEU A 404 22.12 -61.37 24.90
CA LEU A 404 21.73 -61.72 26.26
C LEU A 404 21.44 -63.23 26.44
N VAL A 405 21.27 -63.96 25.32
CA VAL A 405 20.93 -65.39 25.30
C VAL A 405 22.16 -66.28 25.02
N MET A 406 23.27 -65.69 24.56
CA MET A 406 24.60 -66.34 24.47
C MET A 406 25.39 -66.11 25.76
#